data_AF-A0A2V6KB83-F1
#
_entry.id   AF-A0A2V6KB83-F1
#
_cell.length_a   1.000
_cell.length_b   1.000
_cell.length_c   1.000
_cell.angle_alpha   90.00
_cell.angle_beta   90.00
_cell.angle_gamma   90.00
#
_symmetry.space_group_name_H-M   'P 1'
#
loop_
_entity.id
_entity.type
_entity.pdbx_description
1 polymer ?
#
loop_
_entity_poly.entity_id
_entity_poly.type
_entity_poly.pdbx_seq_one_letter_code
_entity_poly.pdbx_strand_id
1 'polypeptide(L)'
;MKADYETMNLTTGPHPMKLLRENLPNIWRASDLAQAKHGSIVQIAGNVICRQRPGTAKGFVFISLEDETGVSNAIVDPNLFERFRLLITEEAFLLIEGEVQNSDSVVLIKTRHIKALPHERLVGSESHDFH
;
A
#
# COMPACT_ATOMS: atom_id res chain seq x y z
N MET A 1 16.49 -17.71 -4.52
CA MET A 1 15.46 -18.15 -3.54
C MET A 1 14.29 -17.21 -3.72
N LYS A 2 13.12 -17.80 -3.96
CA LYS A 2 11.98 -17.25 -4.71
C LYS A 2 11.43 -15.96 -4.13
N ALA A 3 11.18 -14.98 -4.99
CA ALA A 3 10.12 -14.00 -4.78
C ALA A 3 9.30 -14.07 -6.07
N ASP A 4 8.19 -14.80 -5.98
CA ASP A 4 7.24 -15.01 -7.04
C ASP A 4 6.65 -13.63 -7.44
N TYR A 5 7.19 -13.02 -8.50
CA TYR A 5 6.62 -11.85 -9.18
C TYR A 5 5.56 -12.32 -10.18
N GLU A 6 4.57 -13.05 -9.70
CA GLU A 6 3.42 -13.44 -10.53
C GLU A 6 2.16 -13.17 -9.74
N THR A 7 1.65 -11.96 -9.86
CA THR A 7 0.21 -11.74 -9.78
C THR A 7 -0.15 -10.64 -10.78
N MET A 8 -0.10 -11.00 -12.06
CA MET A 8 -0.98 -10.38 -13.05
C MET A 8 -2.41 -10.73 -12.62
N ASN A 9 -2.98 -9.95 -11.70
CA ASN A 9 -4.36 -10.15 -11.32
C ASN A 9 -5.24 -9.59 -12.43
N LEU A 10 -5.72 -10.51 -13.27
CA LEU A 10 -6.88 -10.34 -14.14
C LEU A 10 -8.01 -9.69 -13.34
N THR A 11 -8.18 -8.39 -13.49
CA THR A 11 -9.49 -7.77 -13.34
C THR A 11 -9.85 -7.23 -14.71
N THR A 12 -10.99 -7.63 -15.24
CA THR A 12 -11.49 -7.27 -16.58
C THR A 12 -12.01 -5.82 -16.59
N GLY A 13 -11.31 -4.92 -15.89
CA GLY A 13 -11.67 -3.54 -15.60
C GLY A 13 -10.48 -2.71 -15.07
N PRO A 14 -10.61 -1.39 -14.94
CA PRO A 14 -9.55 -0.55 -14.39
C PRO A 14 -9.28 -0.89 -12.92
N HIS A 15 -8.00 -0.85 -12.49
CA HIS A 15 -7.62 -1.06 -11.09
C HIS A 15 -8.44 -0.12 -10.17
N PRO A 16 -9.01 -0.60 -9.04
CA PRO A 16 -9.86 0.21 -8.14
C PRO A 16 -9.25 1.56 -7.72
N MET A 17 -7.94 1.60 -7.45
CA MET A 17 -7.17 2.83 -7.21
C MET A 17 -7.29 3.89 -8.31
N LYS A 18 -7.45 3.50 -9.58
CA LYS A 18 -7.66 4.45 -10.68
C LYS A 18 -8.93 5.28 -10.49
N LEU A 19 -9.98 4.69 -9.92
CA LEU A 19 -11.23 5.38 -9.60
C LEU A 19 -11.11 6.28 -8.36
N LEU A 20 -10.30 5.87 -7.37
CA LEU A 20 -10.05 6.72 -6.19
C LEU A 20 -9.11 7.89 -6.47
N ARG A 21 -8.24 7.75 -7.48
CA ARG A 21 -7.18 8.73 -7.78
C ARG A 21 -7.71 10.14 -8.01
N GLU A 22 -8.88 10.29 -8.63
CA GLU A 22 -9.50 11.60 -8.86
C GLU A 22 -9.77 12.37 -7.56
N ASN A 23 -9.97 11.67 -6.44
CA ASN A 23 -10.24 12.24 -5.14
C ASN A 23 -8.99 12.31 -4.24
N LEU A 24 -7.81 11.93 -4.76
CA LEU A 24 -6.56 11.79 -4.01
C LEU A 24 -5.39 12.51 -4.70
N PRO A 25 -5.47 13.85 -4.90
CA PRO A 25 -4.54 14.59 -5.76
C PRO A 25 -3.09 14.62 -5.26
N ASN A 26 -2.85 14.40 -3.96
CA ASN A 26 -1.52 14.49 -3.34
C ASN A 26 -0.85 13.12 -3.11
N ILE A 27 -1.41 12.05 -3.67
CA ILE A 27 -0.91 10.69 -3.49
C ILE A 27 -0.04 10.27 -4.66
N TRP A 28 1.21 9.92 -4.34
CA TRP A 28 2.20 9.44 -5.29
C TRP A 28 1.79 8.10 -5.88
N ARG A 29 2.13 7.89 -7.14
CA ARG A 29 2.00 6.59 -7.81
C ARG A 29 3.22 5.72 -7.53
N ALA A 30 3.06 4.41 -7.55
CA ALA A 30 4.19 3.48 -7.41
C ALA A 30 5.31 3.77 -8.43
N SER A 31 4.93 4.05 -9.67
CA SER A 31 5.86 4.41 -10.76
C SER A 31 6.64 5.72 -10.54
N ASP A 32 6.09 6.67 -9.76
CA ASP A 32 6.73 7.97 -9.51
C ASP A 32 7.76 7.89 -8.37
N LEU A 33 7.67 6.87 -7.51
CA LEU A 33 8.53 6.72 -6.33
C LEU A 33 10.02 6.60 -6.68
N ALA A 34 10.35 6.06 -7.85
CA ALA A 34 11.74 5.96 -8.32
C ALA A 34 12.42 7.34 -8.48
N GLN A 35 11.63 8.39 -8.72
CA GLN A 35 12.10 9.76 -8.86
C GLN A 35 12.09 10.53 -7.53
N ALA A 36 11.52 9.94 -6.47
CA ALA A 36 11.39 10.60 -5.19
C ALA A 36 12.76 10.75 -4.51
N LYS A 37 13.03 11.95 -3.99
CA LYS A 37 14.27 12.25 -3.28
C LYS A 37 14.32 11.48 -1.96
N HIS A 38 15.44 10.83 -1.67
CA HIS A 38 15.68 10.22 -0.36
C HIS A 38 15.44 11.23 0.78
N GLY A 39 14.74 10.80 1.83
CA GLY A 39 14.36 11.64 2.97
C GLY A 39 13.15 12.54 2.75
N SER A 40 12.57 12.57 1.53
CA SER A 40 11.31 13.31 1.30
C SER A 40 10.11 12.61 1.95
N ILE A 41 9.12 13.40 2.36
CA ILE A 41 7.85 12.86 2.87
C ILE A 41 6.88 12.74 1.71
N VAL A 42 6.34 11.53 1.52
CA VAL A 42 5.36 11.23 0.48
C VAL A 42 4.16 10.51 1.08
N GLN A 43 3.04 10.60 0.38
CA GLN A 43 1.85 9.80 0.65
C GLN A 43 1.65 8.83 -0.50
N ILE A 44 1.53 7.55 -0.18
CA ILE A 44 1.17 6.48 -1.11
C ILE A 44 -0.16 5.87 -0.68
N ALA A 45 -0.92 5.34 -1.63
CA ALA A 45 -2.10 4.57 -1.31
C ALA A 45 -2.30 3.45 -2.34
N GLY A 46 -2.89 2.35 -1.89
CA GLY A 46 -3.07 1.18 -2.73
C GLY A 46 -3.81 0.04 -2.05
N ASN A 47 -4.11 -0.97 -2.84
CA ASN A 47 -4.59 -2.26 -2.36
C ASN A 47 -3.45 -2.99 -1.66
N VAL A 48 -3.68 -3.53 -0.47
CA VAL A 48 -2.65 -4.28 0.25
C VAL A 48 -2.56 -5.69 -0.33
N ILE A 49 -1.50 -5.95 -1.09
CA ILE A 49 -1.25 -7.25 -1.71
C ILE A 49 -0.39 -8.17 -0.84
N CYS A 50 0.41 -7.61 0.08
CA CYS A 50 1.25 -8.40 0.97
C CYS A 50 1.50 -7.71 2.31
N ARG A 51 1.56 -8.53 3.37
CA ARG A 51 1.95 -8.12 4.73
C ARG A 51 2.94 -9.16 5.25
N GLN A 52 4.16 -8.76 5.58
CA GLN A 52 5.19 -9.67 6.07
C GLN A 52 5.78 -9.16 7.37
N ARG A 53 5.85 -10.03 8.39
CA ARG A 53 6.56 -9.75 9.65
C ARG A 53 7.63 -10.83 9.84
N PRO A 54 8.81 -10.69 9.22
CA PRO A 54 9.88 -11.67 9.36
C PRO A 54 10.31 -11.77 10.83
N GLY A 55 10.48 -12.98 11.36
CA GLY A 55 10.90 -13.20 12.75
C GLY A 55 12.25 -12.55 13.09
N THR A 56 13.10 -12.33 12.08
CA THR A 56 14.41 -11.67 12.20
C THR A 56 14.37 -10.15 12.15
N ALA A 57 13.24 -9.55 11.73
CA ALA A 57 13.12 -8.12 11.50
C ALA A 57 12.80 -7.32 12.78
N LYS A 58 13.12 -7.84 13.98
CA LYS A 58 12.90 -7.16 15.27
C LYS A 58 11.49 -6.57 15.44
N GLY A 59 10.49 -7.25 14.88
CA GLY A 59 9.08 -6.86 14.96
C GLY A 59 8.59 -5.86 13.89
N PHE A 60 9.45 -5.40 12.98
CA PHE A 60 9.05 -4.58 11.83
C PHE A 60 8.13 -5.34 10.88
N VAL A 61 7.21 -4.62 10.27
CA VAL A 61 6.25 -5.14 9.29
C VAL A 61 6.47 -4.49 7.94
N PHE A 62 6.54 -5.30 6.89
CA PHE A 62 6.61 -4.88 5.51
C PHE A 62 5.21 -4.97 4.89
N ILE A 63 4.80 -3.91 4.19
CA ILE A 63 3.51 -3.82 3.53
C ILE A 63 3.77 -3.48 2.06
N SER A 64 3.20 -4.24 1.14
CA SER A 64 3.21 -3.94 -0.29
C SER A 64 1.82 -3.45 -0.70
N LEU A 65 1.78 -2.25 -1.27
CA LEU A 65 0.58 -1.61 -1.80
C LEU A 65 0.63 -1.62 -3.32
N GLU A 66 -0.45 -2.06 -3.95
CA GLU A 66 -0.63 -2.06 -5.41
C GLU A 66 -1.54 -0.91 -5.83
N ASP A 67 -1.11 -0.18 -6.86
CA ASP A 67 -1.92 0.81 -7.58
C ASP A 67 -1.93 0.53 -9.08
N GLU A 68 -2.60 1.39 -9.85
CA GLU A 68 -2.72 1.24 -11.30
C GLU A 68 -1.39 1.30 -12.09
N THR A 69 -0.30 1.63 -11.42
CA THR A 69 1.04 1.80 -12.00
C THR A 69 2.09 0.83 -11.48
N GLY A 70 1.77 0.03 -10.45
CA GLY A 70 2.67 -0.98 -9.91
C GLY A 70 2.60 -1.10 -8.40
N VAL A 71 3.71 -1.54 -7.79
CA VAL A 71 3.79 -1.86 -6.36
C VAL A 71 4.69 -0.87 -5.63
N SER A 72 4.17 -0.31 -4.54
CA SER A 72 4.89 0.50 -3.56
C SER A 72 5.14 -0.30 -2.29
N ASN A 73 6.33 -0.22 -1.73
CA ASN A 73 6.67 -0.93 -0.49
C ASN A 73 6.80 0.04 0.67
N ALA A 74 6.23 -0.32 1.81
CA ALA A 74 6.32 0.41 3.06
C ALA A 74 6.84 -0.48 4.19
N ILE A 75 7.55 0.13 5.13
CA ILE A 75 8.00 -0.50 6.36
C ILE A 75 7.39 0.21 7.56
N VAL A 76 6.83 -0.57 8.47
CA VAL A 76 6.17 -0.11 9.70
C VAL A 76 7.00 -0.60 10.88
N ASP A 77 7.40 0.32 11.76
CA ASP A 77 8.09 -0.04 12.98
C ASP A 77 7.17 -0.72 13.99
N PRO A 78 7.71 -1.49 14.96
CA PRO A 78 6.89 -2.23 15.90
C PRO A 78 5.92 -1.36 16.70
N ASN A 79 6.31 -0.14 17.10
CA ASN A 79 5.45 0.72 17.91
C ASN A 79 4.26 1.22 17.07
N LEU A 80 4.51 1.60 15.82
CA LEU A 80 3.47 2.03 14.91
C LEU A 80 2.54 0.87 14.52
N PHE A 81 3.10 -0.33 14.34
CA PHE A 81 2.32 -1.53 14.09
C PHE A 81 1.37 -1.84 15.24
N GLU A 82 1.86 -1.88 16.48
CA GLU A 82 0.99 -2.17 17.63
C GLU A 82 -0.09 -1.09 17.81
N ARG A 83 0.23 0.18 17.52
CA ARG A 83 -0.74 1.30 17.57
C ARG A 83 -1.84 1.19 16.53
N PHE A 84 -1.51 0.77 15.31
CA PHE A 84 -2.43 0.69 14.17
C PHE A 84 -2.71 -0.76 13.74
N ARG A 85 -2.61 -1.70 14.68
CA ARG A 85 -2.60 -3.13 14.38
C ARG A 85 -3.82 -3.56 13.57
N LEU A 86 -5.02 -3.21 14.05
CA LEU A 86 -6.28 -3.55 13.42
C LEU A 86 -6.33 -3.02 11.97
N LEU A 87 -6.01 -1.74 11.80
CA LEU A 87 -5.99 -1.06 10.52
C LEU A 87 -5.01 -1.75 9.55
N ILE A 88 -3.81 -2.07 10.01
CA ILE A 88 -2.79 -2.74 9.18
C ILE A 88 -3.24 -4.16 8.82
N THR A 89 -3.88 -4.90 9.72
CA THR A 89 -4.23 -6.30 9.51
C THR A 89 -5.53 -6.52 8.74
N GLU A 90 -6.52 -5.64 8.90
CA GLU A 90 -7.89 -5.85 8.40
C GLU A 90 -8.21 -5.05 7.13
N GLU A 91 -7.62 -3.87 6.97
CA GLU A 91 -7.98 -2.99 5.85
C GLU A 91 -7.36 -3.46 4.54
N ALA A 92 -8.18 -3.65 3.51
CA ALA A 92 -7.73 -3.99 2.16
C ALA A 92 -7.06 -2.81 1.44
N PHE A 93 -7.42 -1.56 1.78
CA PHE A 93 -6.85 -0.37 1.17
C PHE A 93 -6.28 0.56 2.21
N LEU A 94 -5.02 0.93 2.01
CA LEU A 94 -4.28 1.77 2.94
C LEU A 94 -3.78 3.04 2.26
N LEU A 95 -3.78 4.12 3.03
CA LEU A 95 -3.00 5.33 2.75
C LEU A 95 -1.87 5.38 3.77
N ILE A 96 -0.64 5.38 3.26
CA ILE A 96 0.59 5.42 4.05
C ILE A 96 1.29 6.74 3.75
N GLU A 97 1.51 7.53 4.80
CA GLU A 97 2.43 8.66 4.78
C GLU A 97 3.75 8.24 5.39
N GLY A 98 4.85 8.53 4.71
CA GLY A 98 6.15 8.15 5.21
C GLY A 98 7.31 8.83 4.50
N GLU A 99 8.49 8.55 5.03
CA GLU A 99 9.75 9.07 4.52
C GLU A 99 10.34 8.10 3.48
N VAL A 100 10.68 8.62 2.32
CA VAL A 100 11.28 7.85 1.23
C VAL A 100 12.69 7.40 1.63
N GLN A 101 12.88 6.10 1.73
CA GLN A 101 14.17 5.43 1.85
C GLN A 101 14.53 4.87 0.47
N ASN A 102 15.18 5.70 -0.33
CA ASN A 102 15.72 5.26 -1.61
C ASN A 102 17.06 4.54 -1.35
N SER A 103 17.09 3.22 -1.61
CA SER A 103 18.31 2.42 -1.69
C SER A 103 18.54 2.05 -3.15
N ASP A 104 19.79 1.75 -3.55
CA ASP A 104 20.21 1.56 -4.95
C ASP A 104 19.37 0.56 -5.79
N SER A 105 18.53 -0.27 -5.18
CA SER A 105 17.69 -1.27 -5.86
C SER A 105 16.18 -1.16 -5.62
N VAL A 106 15.74 -0.57 -4.50
CA VAL A 106 14.31 -0.55 -4.11
C VAL A 106 14.02 0.73 -3.33
N VAL A 107 12.90 1.38 -3.67
CA VAL A 107 12.33 2.47 -2.89
C VAL A 107 11.42 1.90 -1.81
N LEU A 108 11.70 2.25 -0.55
CA LEU A 108 10.92 1.83 0.61
C LEU A 108 10.38 3.05 1.34
N ILE A 109 9.12 3.03 1.75
CA ILE A 109 8.51 4.12 2.52
C ILE A 109 8.58 3.79 4.00
N LYS A 110 9.38 4.54 4.76
CA LYS A 110 9.42 4.43 6.22
C LYS A 110 8.18 5.11 6.79
N THR A 111 7.25 4.30 7.28
CA THR A 111 5.91 4.74 7.62
C THR A 111 5.93 5.64 8.85
N ARG A 112 5.20 6.75 8.76
CA ARG A 112 4.99 7.71 9.86
C ARG A 112 3.53 7.72 10.31
N HIS A 113 2.61 7.60 9.35
CA HIS A 113 1.18 7.60 9.61
C HIS A 113 0.47 6.66 8.63
N ILE A 114 -0.58 5.97 9.11
CA ILE A 114 -1.39 5.05 8.30
C ILE A 114 -2.86 5.41 8.50
N LYS A 115 -3.62 5.40 7.41
CA LYS A 115 -5.07 5.56 7.41
C LYS A 115 -5.71 4.49 6.54
N ALA A 116 -6.90 4.04 6.93
CA ALA A 116 -7.75 3.29 6.03
C ALA A 116 -8.15 4.22 4.87
N LEU A 117 -8.11 3.70 3.65
CA LEU A 117 -8.61 4.41 2.50
C LEU A 117 -10.07 3.99 2.29
N PRO A 118 -11.06 4.87 2.48
CA PRO A 118 -12.46 4.49 2.43
C PRO A 118 -12.82 3.96 1.03
N HIS A 119 -13.10 2.66 0.97
CA HIS A 119 -13.39 1.91 -0.25
C HIS A 119 -14.89 1.54 -0.36
N GLU A 120 -15.77 2.08 0.51
CA GLU A 120 -17.23 1.79 0.50
C GLU A 120 -17.88 2.02 -0.87
N ARG A 121 -17.33 2.90 -1.72
CA ARG A 121 -17.82 3.14 -3.09
C ARG A 121 -17.33 2.14 -4.14
N LEU A 122 -16.37 1.28 -3.82
CA LEU A 122 -15.77 0.33 -4.75
C LEU A 122 -16.18 -1.12 -4.47
N VAL A 123 -16.81 -1.38 -3.32
CA VAL A 123 -17.63 -2.58 -3.06
C VAL A 123 -19.07 -2.36 -3.55
N GLY A 124 -19.31 -1.32 -4.36
CA GLY A 124 -20.60 -1.01 -4.97
C GLY A 124 -20.75 -1.64 -6.36
N SER A 125 -20.64 -2.97 -6.47
CA SER A 125 -21.17 -3.80 -7.58
C SER A 125 -20.88 -5.27 -7.31
N GLU A 126 -21.49 -5.84 -6.27
CA GLU A 126 -21.85 -7.27 -6.10
C GLU A 126 -22.27 -7.52 -4.65
N SER A 127 -23.35 -6.86 -4.22
CA SER A 127 -24.21 -7.40 -3.17
C SER A 127 -25.55 -7.70 -3.85
N HIS A 128 -25.59 -8.81 -4.59
CA HIS A 128 -26.87 -9.46 -4.88
C HIS A 128 -27.34 -10.07 -3.55
N ASP A 129 -27.97 -9.25 -2.72
CA ASP A 129 -28.84 -9.77 -1.68
C ASP A 129 -29.97 -10.54 -2.38
N PHE A 130 -30.01 -11.84 -2.11
CA PHE A 130 -31.08 -12.74 -2.51
C PHE A 130 -32.41 -12.25 -1.89
N HIS A 131 -33.43 -12.03 -2.73
CA HIS A 131 -34.82 -12.33 -2.41
C HIS A 131 -35.57 -12.82 -3.64
#